data_AF-A0A2R6JPJ4-F1
#
_entry.id   AF-A0A2R6JPJ4-F1
#
_cell.length_a   1.000
_cell.length_b   1.000
_cell.length_c   1.000
_cell.angle_alpha   90.00
_cell.angle_beta   90.00
_cell.angle_gamma   90.00
#
_symmetry.space_group_name_H-M   'P 1'
#
loop_
_entity.id
_entity.type
_entity.pdbx_description
1 polymer ?
#
loop_
_entity_poly.entity_id
_entity_poly.type
_entity_poly.pdbx_seq_one_letter_code
_entity_poly.pdbx_strand_id
1 'polypeptide(L)'
;MTDLRQHAVEIHEQFSEQLDLTVDEIAERLETLVSEYRVPVEEARRSVVSTYLDEADMDRDQLAGGDQAAEVADIDAPEEWL
;
A
#
# COMPACT_ATOMS: atom_id res chain seq x y z
N MET A 1 -3.88 -5.70 14.43
CA MET A 1 -4.84 -4.60 14.17
C MET A 1 -4.18 -3.23 14.27
N THR A 2 -3.29 -2.97 15.23
CA THR A 2 -2.56 -1.70 15.34
C THR A 2 -1.67 -1.39 14.13
N ASP A 3 -1.02 -2.40 13.54
CA ASP A 3 -0.14 -2.18 12.36
C ASP A 3 -0.94 -1.76 11.12
N LEU A 4 -2.07 -2.41 10.83
CA LEU A 4 -2.92 -2.04 9.68
C LEU A 4 -3.46 -0.61 9.79
N ARG A 5 -3.85 -0.20 11.00
CA ARG A 5 -4.35 1.15 11.23
C ARG A 5 -3.25 2.20 11.12
N GLN A 6 -2.03 1.88 11.55
CA GLN A 6 -0.88 2.75 11.32
C GLN A 6 -0.61 2.92 9.82
N HIS A 7 -0.56 1.83 9.05
CA HIS A 7 -0.37 1.91 7.60
C HIS A 7 -1.51 2.67 6.91
N ALA A 8 -2.75 2.53 7.36
CA ALA A 8 -3.86 3.28 6.82
C ALA A 8 -3.72 4.79 7.03
N VAL A 9 -3.21 5.23 8.19
CA VAL A 9 -2.91 6.66 8.45
C VAL A 9 -1.80 7.15 7.53
N GLU A 10 -0.71 6.39 7.38
CA GLU A 10 0.42 6.75 6.52
C GLU A 10 0.00 6.87 5.05
N ILE A 11 -0.85 5.97 4.56
CA ILE A 11 -1.40 6.03 3.20
C ILE A 11 -2.34 7.23 3.08
N HIS A 12 -3.25 7.45 4.04
CA HIS A 12 -4.16 8.59 4.02
C HIS A 12 -3.40 9.91 3.91
N GLU A 13 -2.36 10.12 4.73
CA GLU A 13 -1.54 11.33 4.68
C GLU A 13 -0.93 11.58 3.29
N GLN A 14 -0.54 10.52 2.57
CA GLN A 14 0.04 10.61 1.22
C GLN A 14 -0.97 10.97 0.13
N PHE A 15 -2.25 10.60 0.28
CA PHE A 15 -3.26 10.74 -0.77
C PHE A 15 -4.40 11.70 -0.42
N SER A 16 -4.46 12.22 0.81
CA SER A 16 -5.57 13.05 1.31
C SER A 16 -5.79 14.36 0.55
N GLU A 17 -4.79 14.84 -0.21
CA GLU A 17 -4.94 16.04 -1.04
C GLU A 17 -5.58 15.74 -2.40
N GLN A 18 -5.53 14.49 -2.86
CA GLN A 18 -5.96 14.06 -4.19
C GLN A 18 -7.21 13.18 -4.15
N LEU A 19 -7.36 12.37 -3.11
CA LEU A 19 -8.46 11.43 -2.93
C LEU A 19 -9.23 11.74 -1.64
N ASP A 20 -10.56 11.79 -1.76
CA ASP A 20 -11.47 11.94 -0.61
C ASP A 20 -11.73 10.57 0.03
N LEU A 21 -10.69 10.03 0.67
CA LEU A 21 -10.69 8.75 1.35
C LEU A 21 -10.47 8.97 2.84
N THR A 22 -11.13 8.17 3.66
CA THR A 22 -10.92 8.15 5.12
C THR A 22 -9.93 7.07 5.52
N VAL A 23 -9.28 7.25 6.67
CA VAL A 23 -8.38 6.23 7.27
C VAL A 23 -9.11 4.91 7.47
N ASP A 24 -10.39 4.94 7.84
CA ASP A 24 -11.16 3.72 8.12
C ASP A 24 -11.46 2.93 6.82
N GLU A 25 -11.76 3.61 5.70
CA GLU A 25 -11.92 2.96 4.38
C GLU A 25 -10.63 2.28 3.91
N ILE A 26 -9.48 2.94 4.12
CA ILE A 26 -8.19 2.36 3.77
C ILE A 26 -7.88 1.16 4.67
N ALA A 27 -8.17 1.26 5.97
CA ALA A 27 -7.95 0.16 6.92
C ALA A 27 -8.82 -1.06 6.61
N GLU A 28 -10.09 -0.87 6.24
CA GLU A 28 -10.99 -1.95 5.83
C GLU A 28 -10.46 -2.66 4.58
N ARG A 29 -9.98 -1.91 3.59
CA ARG A 29 -9.40 -2.49 2.37
C ARG A 29 -8.14 -3.31 2.65
N LEU A 30 -7.26 -2.80 3.53
CA LEU A 30 -6.09 -3.55 4.00
C LEU A 30 -6.48 -4.81 4.79
N GLU A 31 -7.49 -4.72 5.65
CA GLU A 31 -8.00 -5.84 6.42
C GLU A 31 -8.58 -6.93 5.51
N THR A 32 -9.32 -6.57 4.46
CA THR A 32 -9.82 -7.52 3.46
C THR A 32 -8.65 -8.26 2.79
N LEU A 33 -7.61 -7.56 2.34
CA LEU A 33 -6.44 -8.19 1.69
C LEU A 33 -5.73 -9.18 2.63
N VAL A 34 -5.52 -8.79 3.89
CA VAL A 34 -4.77 -9.60 4.86
C VAL A 34 -5.62 -10.76 5.41
N SER A 35 -6.89 -10.50 5.73
CA SER A 35 -7.75 -11.47 6.40
C SER A 35 -8.41 -12.44 5.43
N GLU A 36 -8.98 -11.92 4.34
CA GLU A 36 -9.72 -12.73 3.36
C GLU A 36 -8.78 -13.35 2.32
N TYR A 37 -7.92 -12.51 1.73
CA TYR A 37 -7.01 -12.96 0.66
C TYR A 37 -5.67 -13.47 1.19
N ARG A 38 -5.43 -13.41 2.51
CA ARG A 38 -4.22 -13.91 3.17
C ARG A 38 -2.93 -13.28 2.63
N VAL A 39 -3.03 -12.05 2.11
CA VAL A 39 -1.91 -11.29 1.58
C VAL A 39 -1.04 -10.81 2.76
N PRO A 40 0.30 -10.90 2.66
CA PRO A 40 1.19 -10.29 3.65
C PRO A 40 0.92 -8.79 3.82
N VAL A 41 1.10 -8.25 5.02
CA VAL A 41 0.77 -6.85 5.33
C VAL A 41 1.48 -5.86 4.41
N GLU A 42 2.78 -6.07 4.15
CA GLU A 42 3.57 -5.23 3.24
C GLU A 42 3.03 -5.27 1.80
N GLU A 43 2.62 -6.45 1.33
CA GLU A 43 2.07 -6.62 -0.01
C GLU A 43 0.65 -6.02 -0.12
N ALA A 44 -0.15 -6.14 0.94
CA ALA A 44 -1.45 -5.48 1.02
C ALA A 44 -1.30 -3.95 0.97
N ARG A 45 -0.35 -3.40 1.74
CA ARG A 45 0.02 -1.98 1.72
C ARG A 45 0.42 -1.54 0.31
N ARG A 46 1.30 -2.31 -0.34
CA ARG A 46 1.78 -2.03 -1.69
C ARG A 46 0.66 -2.04 -2.73
N SER A 47 -0.22 -3.02 -2.67
CA SER A 47 -1.36 -3.15 -3.58
C SER A 47 -2.33 -1.97 -3.45
N VAL A 48 -2.62 -1.54 -2.21
CA VAL A 48 -3.48 -0.36 -1.95
C VAL A 48 -2.82 0.93 -2.47
N VAL A 49 -1.53 1.15 -2.17
CA VAL A 49 -0.81 2.34 -2.66
C VAL A 49 -0.76 2.38 -4.18
N SER A 50 -0.48 1.25 -4.84
CA SER A 50 -0.49 1.17 -6.31
C SER A 50 -1.86 1.54 -6.88
N THR A 51 -2.93 1.04 -6.27
CA THR A 51 -4.28 1.34 -6.74
C THR A 51 -4.62 2.83 -6.60
N TYR A 52 -4.22 3.46 -5.49
CA TYR A 52 -4.48 4.89 -5.29
C TYR A 52 -3.60 5.80 -6.15
N LEU A 53 -2.40 5.37 -6.52
CA LEU A 53 -1.61 6.07 -7.55
C LEU A 53 -2.36 6.10 -8.89
N ASP A 54 -2.91 4.97 -9.31
CA ASP A 54 -3.71 4.89 -10.54
C ASP A 54 -5.01 5.72 -10.45
N GLU A 55 -5.71 5.67 -9.31
CA GLU A 55 -6.95 6.43 -9.09
C GLU A 55 -6.71 7.95 -9.01
N ALA A 56 -5.55 8.38 -8.49
CA ALA A 56 -5.18 9.78 -8.39
C ALA A 56 -4.48 10.33 -9.66
N ASP A 57 -4.25 9.50 -10.68
CA ASP A 57 -3.45 9.82 -11.87
C ASP A 57 -2.05 10.38 -11.50
N MET A 58 -1.45 9.76 -10.48
CA MET A 58 -0.16 10.16 -9.92
C MET A 58 0.92 9.14 -10.25
N ASP A 59 2.10 9.65 -10.65
CA ASP A 59 3.28 8.80 -10.73
C ASP A 59 3.86 8.55 -9.33
N ARG A 60 4.49 7.39 -9.17
CA ARG A 60 5.17 7.01 -7.92
C ARG A 60 6.25 8.02 -7.50
N ASP A 61 6.90 8.67 -8.46
CA ASP A 61 7.93 9.70 -8.24
C ASP A 61 7.36 10.98 -7.60
N GLN A 62 6.04 11.17 -7.64
CA GLN A 62 5.35 12.33 -7.07
C GLN A 62 5.03 12.12 -5.58
N LEU A 63 5.20 10.90 -5.04
CA LEU A 63 5.07 10.64 -3.61
C LEU A 63 6.30 11.16 -2.85
N ALA A 64 6.05 11.96 -1.81
CA ALA A 64 7.10 12.41 -0.90
C ALA A 64 7.59 11.24 -0.01
N GLY A 65 8.51 10.41 -0.53
CA GLY A 65 9.29 9.47 0.28
C GLY A 65 9.27 8.00 -0.12
N GLY A 66 9.60 7.63 -1.37
CA GLY A 66 9.91 6.21 -1.61
C GLY A 66 10.32 5.79 -3.00
N ASP A 67 11.61 5.93 -3.31
CA ASP A 67 12.32 4.93 -4.12
C ASP A 67 12.42 3.64 -3.28
N GLN A 68 11.38 2.82 -3.32
CA GLN A 68 11.47 1.40 -2.97
C GLN A 68 11.41 0.60 -4.27
N ALA A 69 12.38 0.83 -5.14
CA ALA A 69 12.67 -0.07 -6.23
C ALA A 69 13.39 -1.27 -5.61
N ALA A 70 12.75 -2.43 -5.64
CA ALA A 70 13.37 -3.70 -5.31
C ALA A 70 13.75 -4.38 -6.63
N GLU A 71 14.98 -4.88 -6.72
CA GLU A 71 15.50 -5.52 -7.92
C GLU A 71 15.10 -6.99 -7.93
N VAL A 72 14.89 -7.58 -9.12
CA VAL A 72 14.63 -9.02 -9.26
C VAL A 72 15.73 -9.89 -8.60
N ALA A 73 16.93 -9.32 -8.45
CA ALA A 73 18.05 -9.94 -7.74
C ALA A 73 17.84 -10.08 -6.22
N ASP A 74 16.87 -9.38 -5.63
CA ASP A 74 16.57 -9.40 -4.20
C ASP A 74 15.63 -10.55 -3.81
N ILE A 75 15.10 -11.32 -4.79
CA ILE A 75 14.23 -12.49 -4.54
C ILE A 75 15.11 -13.69 -4.16
N ASP A 76 15.12 -14.06 -2.88
CA ASP A 76 15.97 -15.14 -2.34
C ASP A 76 15.17 -16.39 -1.94
N ALA A 77 13.83 -16.33 -1.94
CA ALA A 77 12.96 -17.43 -1.55
C ALA A 77 12.00 -17.90 -2.66
N PRO A 78 11.66 -19.20 -2.71
CA PRO A 78 10.49 -19.65 -3.46
C PRO A 78 9.23 -18.92 -2.94
N GLU A 79 8.35 -18.52 -3.87
CA GLU A 79 7.08 -17.81 -3.58
C GLU A 79 7.22 -16.35 -3.11
N GLU A 80 8.41 -15.76 -3.28
CA GLU A 80 8.64 -14.32 -3.12
C GLU A 80 8.40 -13.59 -4.46
N TRP A 81 7.66 -12.49 -4.42
CA TRP A 81 7.25 -11.73 -5.60
C TRP A 81 7.59 -10.25 -5.45
N LEU A 82 8.03 -9.66 -6.58
CA LEU A 82 8.17 -8.23 -6.76
C LEU A 82 7.02 -7.66 -7.56
#